data_AF-A0A2V2QHR8-F1
#
_entry.id   AF-A0A2V2QHR8-F1
#
_cell.length_a   1.000
_cell.length_b   1.000
_cell.length_c   1.000
_cell.angle_alpha   90.00
_cell.angle_beta   90.00
_cell.angle_gamma   90.00
#
_symmetry.space_group_name_H-M   'P 1'
#
loop_
_entity.id
_entity.type
_entity.pdbx_description
1 polymer ?
#
loop_
_entity_poly.entity_id
_entity_poly.type
_entity_poly.pdbx_seq_one_letter_code
_entity_poly.pdbx_strand_id
1 'polypeptide(L)' 'MTTATPTVVGPFVKATASGQQDNCVEVAPLSDGGRAVRDSKNQHGPRLHFGPAQWTAFTDSVKTGV' A
#
# COMPACT_ATOMS: atom_id res chain seq x y z
N MET A 1 -14.18 -13.75 13.84
CA MET A 1 -14.41 -12.55 13.01
C MET A 1 -14.12 -12.95 11.58
N THR A 2 -15.13 -13.07 10.73
CA THR A 2 -14.96 -13.51 9.33
C THR A 2 -14.39 -12.35 8.54
N THR A 3 -13.07 -12.31 8.32
CA THR A 3 -12.44 -11.23 7.55
C THR A 3 -12.79 -11.43 6.08
N ALA A 4 -13.83 -10.73 5.62
CA ALA A 4 -14.04 -10.55 4.19
C ALA A 4 -12.78 -9.91 3.59
N THR A 5 -12.36 -10.35 2.41
CA THR A 5 -11.21 -9.75 1.72
C THR A 5 -11.54 -8.28 1.42
N PRO A 6 -10.79 -7.32 1.97
CA PRO A 6 -11.04 -5.91 1.70
C PRO A 6 -10.76 -5.60 0.22
N THR A 7 -11.58 -4.73 -0.38
CA THR A 7 -11.49 -4.36 -1.80
C THR A 7 -10.79 -3.01 -1.96
N VAL A 8 -10.12 -2.80 -3.10
CA VAL A 8 -9.49 -1.51 -3.43
C VAL A 8 -10.58 -0.51 -3.82
N VAL A 9 -10.62 0.64 -3.13
CA VAL A 9 -11.68 1.66 -3.28
C VAL A 9 -11.19 2.96 -3.93
N GLY A 10 -9.95 3.00 -4.41
CA GLY A 10 -9.37 4.18 -5.06
C GLY A 10 -8.19 3.84 -5.98
N PRO A 11 -7.65 4.85 -6.69
CA PRO A 11 -6.54 4.63 -7.61
C PRO A 11 -5.26 4.25 -6.85
N PHE A 12 -4.40 3.50 -7.53
CA PHE A 12 -3.02 3.29 -7.11
C PHE A 12 -2.21 4.56 -7.40
N VAL A 13 -1.51 5.06 -6.39
CA VAL A 13 -0.73 6.29 -6.48
C VAL A 13 0.74 5.98 -6.18
N LYS A 14 1.62 6.47 -7.05
CA LYS A 14 3.08 6.45 -6.88
C LYS A 14 3.53 7.76 -6.24
N ALA A 15 4.58 7.73 -5.43
CA ALA A 15 5.17 8.97 -4.90
C ALA A 15 5.77 9.83 -6.03
N THR A 16 5.69 11.15 -5.90
CA THR A 16 6.25 12.09 -6.89
C THR A 16 7.77 12.03 -6.98
N ALA A 17 8.43 11.61 -5.89
CA ALA A 17 9.88 11.39 -5.83
C ALA A 17 10.34 10.09 -6.53
N SER A 18 9.40 9.23 -6.96
CA SER A 18 9.75 7.99 -7.68
C SER A 18 10.20 8.30 -9.11
N GLY A 19 11.51 8.34 -9.32
CA GLY A 19 12.16 8.53 -10.62
C GLY A 19 12.17 7.28 -11.51
N GLN A 20 13.05 7.29 -12.51
CA GLN A 20 13.25 6.17 -13.45
C GLN A 20 14.05 4.99 -12.86
N GLN A 21 14.43 5.08 -11.59
CA GLN A 21 15.14 4.01 -10.89
C GLN A 21 14.25 2.77 -10.69
N ASP A 22 14.89 1.65 -10.41
CA ASP A 22 14.22 0.37 -10.24
C ASP A 22 13.43 0.26 -8.92
N ASN A 23 12.43 -0.64 -8.89
CA ASN A 23 11.64 -1.04 -7.72
C ASN A 23 10.62 0.00 -7.17
N CYS A 24 9.96 0.75 -8.06
CA CYS A 24 8.85 1.63 -7.67
C CYS A 24 7.62 0.83 -7.19
N VAL A 25 6.98 1.33 -6.13
CA VAL A 25 5.71 0.81 -5.61
C VAL A 25 4.59 1.84 -5.70
N GLU A 26 3.37 1.37 -5.81
CA GLU A 26 2.14 2.16 -5.74
C GLU A 26 1.27 1.71 -4.57
N VAL A 27 0.52 2.65 -4.00
CA VAL A 27 -0.36 2.40 -2.86
C VAL A 27 -1.80 2.84 -3.18
N ALA A 28 -2.80 2.05 -2.77
CA ALA A 28 -4.22 2.36 -2.91
C ALA A 28 -5.00 2.14 -1.59
N PRO A 29 -6.09 2.89 -1.34
CA PRO A 29 -6.94 2.67 -0.17
C PRO A 29 -7.79 1.40 -0.31
N LEU A 30 -7.98 0.71 0.81
CA LEU A 30 -8.88 -0.44 0.94
C LEU A 30 -10.18 -0.05 1.65
N SER A 31 -11.25 -0.83 1.43
CA SER A 31 -12.59 -0.62 1.98
C SER A 31 -12.66 -0.64 3.51
N ASP A 32 -11.70 -1.29 4.17
CA ASP A 32 -11.56 -1.41 5.63
C ASP A 32 -10.69 -0.30 6.25
N GLY A 33 -10.26 0.68 5.43
CA GLY A 33 -9.33 1.73 5.84
C GLY A 33 -7.86 1.34 5.71
N GLY A 34 -7.54 0.10 5.33
CA GLY A 34 -6.20 -0.38 5.07
C GLY A 34 -5.56 0.15 3.78
N ARG A 35 -4.43 -0.45 3.40
CA ARG A 35 -3.70 -0.12 2.17
C ARG A 35 -3.33 -1.36 1.37
N ALA A 36 -3.54 -1.28 0.06
CA ALA A 36 -2.97 -2.21 -0.90
C ALA A 36 -1.67 -1.62 -1.45
N VAL A 37 -0.61 -2.42 -1.49
CA VAL A 37 0.69 -2.05 -2.08
C VAL A 37 1.00 -3.02 -3.22
N ARG A 38 1.48 -2.49 -4.34
CA ARG A 38 1.89 -3.28 -5.50
C ARG A 38 3.15 -2.72 -6.15
N ASP A 39 3.80 -3.55 -6.95
CA ASP A 39 4.87 -3.15 -7.86
C ASP A 39 4.27 -2.34 -9.04
N SER A 40 4.77 -1.12 -9.26
CA SER A 40 4.36 -0.27 -10.38
C SER A 40 4.64 -0.90 -11.75
N LYS A 41 5.68 -1.73 -11.84
CA LYS A 41 6.12 -2.40 -13.08
C LYS A 41 5.36 -3.70 -13.33
N ASN A 42 4.76 -4.29 -12.29
CA ASN A 42 3.96 -5.51 -12.39
C ASN A 42 2.55 -5.27 -11.85
N GLN A 43 1.77 -4.46 -12.58
CA GLN A 43 0.43 -4.04 -12.15
C GLN A 43 -0.59 -5.18 -12.02
N HIS A 44 -0.36 -6.29 -12.73
CA HIS A 44 -1.17 -7.51 -12.68
C HIS A 44 -0.63 -8.55 -11.68
N GLY A 45 0.51 -8.26 -11.05
CA GLY A 45 1.11 -9.11 -10.04
C GLY A 45 0.35 -9.13 -8.71
N PRO A 46 0.85 -9.93 -7.74
CA PRO A 46 0.28 -10.01 -6.41
C PRO A 46 0.35 -8.65 -5.70
N ARG A 47 -0.65 -8.40 -4.85
CA ARG A 47 -0.78 -7.18 -4.05
C ARG A 47 -0.62 -7.54 -2.59
N LEU A 48 0.10 -6.72 -1.84
CA LEU A 48 0.19 -6.83 -0.39
C LEU A 48 -0.95 -6.02 0.24
N HIS A 49 -1.63 -6.57 1.23
CA HIS A 49 -2.70 -5.89 1.96
C HIS A 49 -2.28 -5.67 3.40
N PHE A 50 -2.37 -4.42 3.85
CA PHE A 50 -2.07 -3.99 5.20
C PHE A 50 -3.35 -3.46 5.84
N GLY A 51 -3.71 -3.99 7.00
CA GLY A 51 -4.83 -3.46 7.78
C GLY A 51 -4.54 -2.05 8.30
N PRO A 52 -5.57 -1.30 8.72
CA PRO A 52 -5.41 0.09 9.15
C PRO A 52 -4.39 0.25 10.29
N ALA A 53 -4.46 -0.59 11.33
CA ALA A 53 -3.53 -0.53 12.45
C ALA A 53 -2.07 -0.83 12.05
N GLN A 54 -1.88 -1.82 11.17
CA GLN A 54 -0.56 -2.20 10.67
C GLN A 54 0.05 -1.08 9.82
N TRP A 55 -0.76 -0.47 8.95
CA TRP A 55 -0.31 0.64 8.12
C TRP A 55 0.07 1.86 8.96
N THR A 56 -0.73 2.23 9.96
CA THR A 56 -0.41 3.30 10.90
C THR A 56 0.92 3.05 11.60
N ALA A 57 1.07 1.87 12.23
CA ALA A 57 2.30 1.49 12.92
C ALA A 57 3.52 1.57 12.00
N PHE A 58 3.43 1.04 10.77
CA PHE A 58 4.49 1.13 9.78
C PHE A 58 4.87 2.59 9.47
N THR A 59 3.89 3.44 9.16
CA THR A 59 4.18 4.84 8.81
C THR A 59 4.73 5.64 9.97
N ASP A 60 4.32 5.33 11.20
CA ASP A 60 4.82 6.02 12.38
C ASP A 60 6.27 5.62 12.66
N SER A 61 6.60 4.32 12.59
CA SER A 61 7.99 3.84 12.65
C SER A 61 8.89 4.49 11.61
N VAL A 62 8.44 4.60 10.36
CA VAL A 62 9.20 5.27 9.28
C VAL A 62 9.45 6.75 9.60
N LYS A 63 8.46 7.48 10.14
CA LYS A 63 8.61 8.89 10.50
C LYS A 63 9.55 9.09 11.69
N THR A 64 9.53 8.18 12.66
CA THR A 64 10.34 8.28 13.88
C THR A 64 11.71 7.62 13.76
N GLY A 65 11.97 6.86 12.69
CA GLY A 65 13.25 6.21 12.42
C GLY A 65 13.55 5.04 13.35
N VAL A 66 12.52 4.32 13.82
CA VAL A 66 12.63 3.17 14.74
C VAL A 66 12.25 1.86 14.06
#